data_AF-A0A1H7JK76-F1
#
_entry.id   AF-A0A1H7JK76-F1
#
_cell.length_a   1.000
_cell.length_b   1.000
_cell.length_c   1.000
_cell.angle_alpha   90.00
_cell.angle_beta   90.00
_cell.angle_gamma   90.00
#
_symmetry.space_group_name_H-M   'P 1'
#
loop_
_entity.id
_entity.type
_entity.pdbx_description
1 polymer ?
#
loop_
_entity_poly.entity_id
_entity_poly.type
_entity_poly.pdbx_seq_one_letter_code
_entity_poly.pdbx_strand_id
1 'polypeptide(L)'
;MYIGLITILFSCKSNSIAQENEKSTEEKPKVEKPRFGDVNNDNMPKPDVFAQNQVGPNTIHLTIQALEIIKNKRICDIPQEAAIKAKVTDIKGSGSGIINMISINQEIELASRKGIPKDVTYLKSKLNKDVVIIIKEKPCADFNQTVYEIVSIDYRN
;
A
#
# COMPACT_ATOMS: atom_id res chain seq x y z
N MET A 1 -61.52 18.66 -6.58
CA MET A 1 -61.51 17.63 -5.52
C MET A 1 -60.27 16.77 -5.74
N TYR A 2 -59.15 17.16 -5.12
CA TYR A 2 -57.87 16.45 -5.28
C TYR A 2 -57.75 15.40 -4.19
N ILE A 3 -57.67 14.15 -4.62
CA ILE A 3 -57.60 12.95 -3.78
C ILE A 3 -56.20 12.91 -3.13
N GLY A 4 -56.20 12.72 -1.81
CA GLY A 4 -55.05 12.78 -0.93
C GLY A 4 -53.97 11.76 -1.26
N LEU A 5 -52.73 12.24 -1.23
CA LEU A 5 -51.51 11.47 -1.42
C LEU A 5 -51.16 10.80 -0.08
N ILE A 6 -51.49 9.51 0.04
CA ILE A 6 -51.18 8.68 1.20
C ILE A 6 -49.69 8.36 1.18
N THR A 7 -48.92 9.05 2.00
CA THR A 7 -47.56 8.66 2.39
C THR A 7 -47.64 7.91 3.72
N ILE A 8 -47.69 6.57 3.68
CA ILE A 8 -47.40 5.76 4.86
C ILE A 8 -46.16 4.93 4.55
N LEU A 9 -45.11 5.31 5.27
CA LEU A 9 -43.79 4.76 5.31
C LEU A 9 -43.87 3.25 5.58
N PHE A 10 -43.34 2.44 4.67
CA PHE A 10 -42.98 1.06 4.97
C PHE A 10 -41.90 1.08 6.06
N SER A 11 -42.33 0.95 7.31
CA SER A 11 -41.45 0.60 8.42
C SER A 11 -40.78 -0.73 8.07
N CYS A 12 -39.51 -0.66 7.66
CA CYS A 12 -38.63 -1.81 7.65
C CYS A 12 -38.65 -2.38 9.07
N LYS A 13 -39.37 -3.48 9.25
CA LYS A 13 -39.39 -4.27 10.47
C LYS A 13 -37.96 -4.78 10.67
N SER A 14 -37.20 -4.13 11.53
CA SER A 14 -35.92 -4.63 12.01
C SER A 14 -36.19 -5.98 12.66
N ASN A 15 -35.93 -7.08 11.94
CA ASN A 15 -35.79 -8.39 12.55
C ASN A 15 -34.48 -8.37 13.34
N SER A 16 -34.53 -7.79 14.53
CA SER A 16 -33.52 -8.02 15.55
C SER A 16 -33.69 -9.47 15.97
N ILE A 17 -32.79 -10.32 15.51
CA ILE A 17 -32.65 -11.69 15.99
C ILE A 17 -32.13 -11.55 17.42
N ALA A 18 -33.07 -11.44 18.37
CA ALA A 18 -32.80 -11.60 19.78
C ALA A 18 -32.43 -13.07 19.98
N GLN A 19 -31.13 -13.31 20.02
CA GLN A 19 -30.55 -14.62 20.31
C GLN A 19 -31.13 -15.11 21.64
N GLU A 20 -31.80 -16.25 21.54
CA GLU A 20 -32.56 -16.89 22.60
C GLU A 20 -31.65 -17.18 23.79
N ASN A 21 -32.02 -16.69 24.97
CA ASN A 21 -31.48 -17.16 26.24
C ASN A 21 -32.08 -18.54 26.55
N GLU A 22 -31.72 -19.55 25.76
CA GLU A 22 -31.83 -20.94 26.23
C GLU A 22 -30.63 -21.23 27.11
N LYS A 23 -30.92 -21.56 28.38
CA LYS A 23 -29.97 -22.18 29.31
C LYS A 23 -29.56 -23.54 28.74
N SER A 24 -28.65 -23.55 27.77
CA SER A 24 -27.92 -24.76 27.40
C SER A 24 -26.86 -25.03 28.45
N THR A 25 -27.12 -26.04 29.27
CA THR A 25 -26.09 -26.70 30.08
C THR A 25 -25.40 -27.71 29.17
N GLU A 26 -24.64 -27.22 28.19
CA GLU A 26 -23.64 -28.01 27.49
C GLU A 26 -22.30 -27.32 27.68
N GLU A 27 -21.35 -28.07 28.25
CA GLU A 27 -19.97 -27.64 28.44
C GLU A 27 -19.44 -27.06 27.13
N LYS A 28 -19.18 -25.75 27.12
CA LYS A 28 -18.44 -25.12 26.02
C LYS A 28 -17.11 -25.87 25.89
N PRO A 29 -16.74 -26.39 24.70
CA PRO A 29 -15.45 -27.00 24.52
C PRO A 29 -14.39 -25.98 24.91
N LYS A 30 -13.46 -26.41 25.76
CA LYS A 30 -12.40 -25.56 26.30
C LYS A 30 -11.51 -25.14 25.14
N VAL A 31 -11.83 -24.01 24.51
CA VAL A 31 -11.02 -23.41 23.46
C VAL A 31 -9.69 -23.04 24.09
N GLU A 32 -8.65 -23.83 23.84
CA GLU A 32 -7.29 -23.44 24.16
C GLU A 32 -7.00 -22.17 23.36
N LYS A 33 -6.76 -21.06 24.09
CA LYS A 33 -6.25 -19.84 23.46
C LYS A 33 -4.98 -20.22 22.69
N PRO A 34 -4.83 -19.83 21.41
CA PRO A 34 -3.56 -20.03 20.73
C PRO A 34 -2.48 -19.39 21.60
N ARG A 35 -1.49 -20.18 21.99
CA ARG A 35 -0.32 -19.68 22.72
C ARG A 35 0.43 -18.78 21.74
N PHE A 36 0.13 -17.49 21.75
CA PHE A 36 1.03 -16.50 21.19
C PHE A 36 2.34 -16.66 21.96
N GLY A 37 3.39 -17.05 21.24
CA GLY A 37 4.64 -17.53 21.82
C GLY A 37 5.16 -16.61 22.91
N ASP A 38 5.61 -17.23 24.00
CA ASP A 38 6.35 -16.58 25.07
C ASP A 38 7.50 -15.74 24.49
N VAL A 39 7.52 -14.45 24.84
CA VAL A 39 8.48 -13.45 24.35
C VAL A 39 9.90 -13.65 24.91
N ASN A 40 10.14 -14.75 25.65
CA ASN A 40 11.36 -15.03 26.40
C ASN A 40 12.20 -16.18 25.83
N ASN A 41 11.95 -16.61 24.60
CA ASN A 41 12.79 -17.62 23.96
C ASN A 41 13.78 -16.93 23.01
N ASP A 42 15.07 -16.90 23.39
CA ASP A 42 16.20 -16.34 22.61
C ASP A 42 16.40 -16.95 21.21
N ASN A 43 15.53 -17.90 20.82
CA ASN A 43 15.45 -18.54 19.52
C ASN A 43 14.34 -17.99 18.62
N MET A 44 13.66 -16.92 19.02
CA MET A 44 12.80 -16.20 18.08
C MET A 44 13.73 -15.64 17.00
N PRO A 45 13.59 -16.02 15.72
CA PRO A 45 14.38 -15.40 14.67
C PRO A 45 14.10 -13.92 14.77
N LYS A 46 15.12 -13.15 15.19
CA LYS A 46 15.07 -11.69 15.08
C LYS A 46 14.63 -11.46 13.66
N PRO A 47 13.51 -10.75 13.40
CA PRO A 47 13.14 -10.45 12.04
C PRO A 47 14.35 -9.73 11.47
N ASP A 48 15.09 -10.42 10.60
CA ASP A 48 15.97 -9.74 9.68
C ASP A 48 15.10 -8.63 9.13
N VAL A 49 15.57 -7.39 9.18
CA VAL A 49 14.79 -6.20 8.76
C VAL A 49 14.31 -6.35 7.30
N PHE A 50 14.75 -7.39 6.60
CA PHE A 50 14.43 -7.79 5.24
C PHE A 50 13.84 -9.21 5.08
N ALA A 51 13.62 -9.97 6.16
CA ALA A 51 12.93 -11.25 6.08
C ALA A 51 11.41 -11.02 5.98
N GLN A 52 10.93 -11.14 4.74
CA GLN A 52 9.57 -11.50 4.35
C GLN A 52 8.53 -10.36 4.31
N ASN A 53 8.39 -9.79 3.11
CA ASN A 53 7.10 -9.59 2.43
C ASN A 53 6.02 -8.78 3.15
N GLN A 54 6.33 -7.96 4.15
CA GLN A 54 5.39 -6.94 4.59
C GLN A 54 5.39 -5.80 3.59
N VAL A 55 4.78 -6.06 2.43
CA VAL A 55 4.43 -5.01 1.49
C VAL A 55 3.32 -4.20 2.14
N GLY A 56 3.67 -2.99 2.58
CA GLY A 56 2.73 -2.09 3.22
C GLY A 56 1.53 -1.78 2.30
N PRO A 57 0.38 -1.37 2.86
CA PRO A 57 -0.76 -0.99 2.05
C PRO A 57 -0.34 0.12 1.08
N ASN A 58 -0.86 0.02 -0.15
CA ASN A 58 -0.57 0.91 -1.26
C ASN A 58 0.93 1.01 -1.62
N THR A 59 1.74 0.00 -1.31
CA THR A 59 3.15 -0.04 -1.73
C THR A 59 3.43 -1.13 -2.75
N ILE A 60 4.46 -0.92 -3.57
CA ILE A 60 4.90 -1.87 -4.60
C ILE A 60 6.43 -1.99 -4.51
N HIS A 61 6.92 -3.22 -4.50
CA HIS A 61 8.35 -3.55 -4.50
C HIS A 61 8.76 -3.85 -5.93
N LEU A 62 9.66 -3.03 -6.47
CA LEU A 62 10.03 -3.04 -7.88
C LEU A 62 11.54 -3.10 -8.06
N THR A 63 11.97 -3.69 -9.16
CA THR A 63 13.27 -3.37 -9.76
C THR A 63 13.02 -2.42 -10.92
N ILE A 64 13.77 -1.32 -10.93
CA ILE A 64 13.64 -0.28 -11.95
C ILE A 64 14.99 0.05 -12.57
N GLN A 65 14.95 0.60 -13.78
CA GLN A 65 16.05 1.31 -14.39
C GLN A 65 15.71 2.80 -14.45
N ALA A 66 16.46 3.61 -13.72
CA ALA A 66 16.33 5.06 -13.80
C ALA A 66 16.83 5.54 -15.17
N LEU A 67 15.95 6.15 -15.95
CA LEU A 67 16.24 6.67 -17.29
C LEU A 67 16.66 8.13 -17.22
N GLU A 68 15.90 8.93 -16.48
CA GLU A 68 16.09 10.38 -16.40
C GLU A 68 15.71 10.93 -15.02
N ILE A 69 16.40 11.98 -14.59
CA ILE A 69 16.08 12.74 -13.39
C ILE A 69 15.67 14.16 -13.81
N ILE A 70 14.41 14.50 -13.55
CA ILE A 70 13.79 15.77 -13.90
C ILE A 70 13.70 16.62 -12.63
N LYS A 71 14.33 17.80 -12.61
CA LYS A 71 14.27 18.73 -11.48
C LYS A 71 13.02 19.61 -11.54
N ASN A 72 12.49 20.01 -10.38
CA ASN A 72 11.40 20.98 -10.25
C ASN A 72 10.14 20.59 -11.05
N LYS A 73 9.78 19.31 -11.07
CA LYS A 73 8.60 18.82 -11.76
C LYS A 73 7.37 18.91 -10.85
N ARG A 74 6.21 19.26 -11.40
CA ARG A 74 4.93 19.11 -10.71
C ARG A 74 4.32 17.77 -11.08
N ILE A 75 3.90 17.01 -10.07
CA ILE A 75 3.13 15.78 -10.25
C ILE A 75 1.84 15.97 -9.44
N CYS A 76 0.69 15.94 -10.12
CA CYS A 76 -0.62 16.22 -9.53
C CYS A 76 -0.70 17.53 -8.75
N ASP A 77 -0.22 18.61 -9.38
CA ASP A 77 -0.10 19.97 -8.82
C ASP A 77 0.77 20.10 -7.57
N ILE A 78 1.40 19.01 -7.10
CA ILE A 78 2.34 19.02 -6.00
C ILE A 78 3.75 19.24 -6.57
N PRO A 79 4.46 20.31 -6.18
CA PRO A 79 5.84 20.55 -6.61
C PRO A 79 6.77 19.51 -5.99
N GLN A 80 7.51 18.81 -6.85
CA GLN A 80 8.56 17.86 -6.47
C GLN A 80 9.93 18.49 -6.73
N GLU A 81 10.84 18.36 -5.75
CA GLU A 81 12.24 18.79 -5.92
C GLU A 81 12.91 18.02 -7.08
N ALA A 82 12.59 16.73 -7.19
CA ALA A 82 12.97 15.88 -8.30
C ALA A 82 11.89 14.84 -8.61
N ALA A 83 11.75 14.52 -9.89
CA ALA A 83 11.02 13.37 -10.40
C ALA A 83 11.98 12.46 -11.15
N ILE A 84 11.76 11.15 -11.07
CA ILE A 84 12.59 10.15 -11.75
C ILE A 84 11.71 9.44 -12.77
N LYS A 85 12.10 9.51 -14.03
CA LYS A 85 11.51 8.67 -15.08
C LYS A 85 12.23 7.33 -15.06
N ALA A 86 11.49 6.25 -14.89
CA ALA A 86 12.06 4.92 -14.71
C ALA A 86 11.31 3.88 -15.52
N LYS A 87 12.02 2.87 -16.02
CA LYS A 87 11.44 1.68 -16.63
C LYS A 87 11.38 0.56 -15.60
N VAL A 88 10.22 -0.07 -15.46
CA VAL A 88 10.06 -1.23 -14.58
C VAL A 88 10.67 -2.47 -15.24
N THR A 89 11.61 -3.12 -14.56
CA THR A 89 12.25 -4.34 -15.05
C THR A 89 11.75 -5.59 -14.35
N ASP A 90 11.37 -5.48 -13.07
CA ASP A 90 10.79 -6.60 -12.32
C ASP A 90 9.83 -6.10 -11.22
N ILE A 91 8.89 -6.96 -10.84
CA ILE A 91 7.90 -6.69 -9.77
C ILE A 91 8.03 -7.80 -8.73
N LYS A 92 8.59 -7.46 -7.56
CA LYS A 92 8.80 -8.43 -6.47
C LYS A 92 7.52 -8.69 -5.66
N GLY A 93 6.62 -7.72 -5.60
CA GLY A 93 5.34 -7.84 -4.91
C GLY A 93 4.61 -6.51 -4.76
N SER A 94 3.33 -6.58 -4.43
CA SER A 94 2.46 -5.43 -4.19
C SER A 94 1.63 -5.63 -2.93
N GLY A 95 1.35 -4.53 -2.23
CA GLY A 95 0.50 -4.52 -1.05
C GLY A 95 -0.97 -4.45 -1.44
N SER A 96 -1.86 -4.61 -0.46
CA SER A 96 -3.29 -4.39 -0.66
C SER A 96 -3.58 -2.92 -0.99
N GLY A 97 -4.65 -2.69 -1.76
CA GLY A 97 -5.16 -1.33 -2.01
C GLY A 97 -4.48 -0.58 -3.15
N ILE A 98 -3.66 -1.26 -3.96
CA ILE A 98 -3.18 -0.71 -5.23
C ILE A 98 -4.35 -0.57 -6.21
N ILE A 99 -4.55 0.64 -6.71
CA ILE A 99 -5.60 1.00 -7.64
C ILE A 99 -5.10 0.79 -9.08
N ASN A 100 -3.89 1.26 -9.37
CA ASN A 100 -3.28 1.18 -10.70
C ASN A 100 -2.19 0.12 -10.73
N MET A 101 -2.45 -0.94 -11.49
CA MET A 101 -1.49 -2.02 -11.65
C MET A 101 -0.36 -1.58 -12.58
N ILE A 102 0.87 -1.64 -12.08
CA ILE A 102 2.09 -1.40 -12.86
C ILE A 102 2.50 -2.70 -13.55
N SER A 103 2.93 -2.60 -14.81
CA SER A 103 3.39 -3.74 -15.60
C SER A 103 4.91 -3.69 -15.82
N ILE A 104 5.51 -4.87 -16.07
CA ILE A 104 6.91 -4.97 -16.50
C ILE A 104 7.08 -4.25 -17.84
N ASN A 105 8.24 -3.62 -18.05
CA ASN A 105 8.58 -2.74 -19.17
C ASN A 105 7.81 -1.42 -19.27
N GLN A 106 6.90 -1.14 -18.33
CA GLN A 106 6.21 0.15 -18.28
C GLN A 106 7.18 1.25 -17.85
N GLU A 107 7.08 2.41 -18.50
CA GLU A 107 7.72 3.64 -18.03
C GLU A 107 6.79 4.34 -17.04
N ILE A 108 7.34 4.65 -15.86
CA ILE A 108 6.61 5.34 -14.79
C ILE A 108 7.40 6.56 -14.33
N GLU A 109 6.68 7.54 -13.79
CA GLU A 109 7.26 8.70 -13.16
C GLU A 109 7.13 8.59 -11.65
N LEU A 110 8.27 8.71 -10.97
CA LEU A 110 8.38 8.58 -9.54
C LEU A 110 8.67 9.94 -8.92
N ALA A 111 7.89 10.32 -7.94
CA ALA A 111 8.18 11.46 -7.08
C ALA A 111 9.33 11.09 -6.12
N SER A 112 10.39 11.91 -6.11
CA SER A 112 11.41 11.81 -5.08
C SER A 112 10.80 12.20 -3.74
N ARG A 113 11.17 11.48 -2.69
CA ARG A 113 10.83 11.91 -1.33
C ARG A 113 11.47 13.26 -1.04
N LYS A 114 10.69 14.18 -0.46
CA LYS A 114 11.16 15.50 -0.04
C LYS A 114 12.28 15.38 0.98
N GLY A 115 13.37 16.13 0.80
CA GLY A 115 14.44 16.22 1.80
C GLY A 115 15.44 15.07 1.84
N ILE A 116 15.43 14.15 0.86
CA ILE A 116 16.45 13.10 0.75
C ILE A 116 17.28 13.27 -0.55
N PRO A 117 18.25 14.21 -0.58
CA PRO A 117 19.11 14.43 -1.74
C PRO A 117 20.02 13.22 -2.05
N LYS A 118 20.22 12.32 -1.08
CA LYS A 118 20.99 11.08 -1.24
C LYS A 118 20.34 10.13 -2.24
N ASP A 119 19.01 10.00 -2.21
CA ASP A 119 18.25 9.13 -3.11
C ASP A 119 18.45 9.57 -4.57
N VAL A 120 18.28 10.87 -4.84
CA VAL A 120 18.49 11.46 -6.17
C VAL A 120 19.93 11.29 -6.64
N THR A 121 20.91 11.52 -5.76
CA THR A 121 22.33 11.37 -6.09
C THR A 121 22.69 9.92 -6.40
N TYR A 122 22.16 8.97 -5.62
CA TYR A 122 22.37 7.55 -5.83
C TYR A 122 21.76 7.09 -7.15
N LEU A 123 20.48 7.42 -7.41
CA LEU A 123 19.83 7.10 -8.67
C LEU A 123 20.54 7.72 -9.87
N LYS A 124 21.10 8.93 -9.72
CA LYS A 124 21.92 9.56 -10.75
C LYS A 124 23.20 8.78 -11.05
N SER A 125 23.83 8.20 -10.02
CA SER A 125 25.02 7.35 -10.19
C SER A 125 24.70 5.95 -10.75
N LYS A 126 23.41 5.57 -10.72
CA LYS A 126 22.88 4.26 -11.14
C LYS A 126 21.95 4.35 -12.35
N LEU A 127 22.05 5.42 -13.13
CA LEU A 127 21.29 5.55 -14.39
C LEU A 127 21.52 4.33 -15.29
N ASN A 128 20.43 3.83 -15.88
CA ASN A 128 20.39 2.62 -16.71
C ASN A 128 20.89 1.34 -16.02
N LYS A 129 20.95 1.32 -14.69
CA LYS A 129 21.21 0.11 -13.91
C LYS A 129 19.97 -0.29 -13.13
N ASP A 130 19.85 -1.59 -12.89
CA ASP A 130 18.79 -2.13 -12.06
C ASP A 130 18.98 -1.69 -10.61
N VAL A 131 17.92 -1.11 -10.03
CA VAL A 131 17.86 -0.67 -8.65
C VAL A 131 16.56 -1.19 -8.05
N VAL A 132 16.65 -1.81 -6.86
CA VAL A 132 15.47 -2.24 -6.12
C VAL A 132 14.93 -1.06 -5.33
N ILE A 133 13.65 -0.78 -5.50
CA ILE A 133 12.95 0.31 -4.80
C ILE A 133 11.61 -0.16 -4.24
N ILE A 134 11.14 0.56 -3.24
CA ILE A 134 9.78 0.47 -2.74
C ILE A 134 9.10 1.80 -3.07
N ILE A 135 7.97 1.74 -3.77
CA ILE A 135 7.16 2.91 -4.09
C ILE A 135 5.83 2.85 -3.37
N LYS A 136 5.21 4.01 -3.12
CA LYS A 136 3.87 4.12 -2.57
C LYS A 136 2.95 4.83 -3.57
N GLU A 137 1.84 4.18 -3.87
CA GLU A 137 0.78 4.73 -4.67
C GLU A 137 -0.04 5.74 -3.84
N LYS A 138 -0.26 6.92 -4.43
CA LYS A 138 -1.16 7.94 -3.89
C LYS A 138 -2.04 8.46 -5.04
N PRO A 139 -3.38 8.27 -4.97
CA PRO A 139 -4.27 8.88 -5.94
C PRO A 139 -4.20 10.41 -5.80
N CYS A 140 -4.32 11.10 -6.93
CA CYS A 140 -4.37 12.55 -6.96
C CYS A 140 -5.75 13.05 -6.51
N ALA A 141 -5.84 14.32 -6.09
CA ALA A 141 -7.09 14.87 -5.55
C ALA A 141 -8.27 14.80 -6.53
N ASP A 142 -7.96 14.83 -7.83
CA ASP A 142 -8.92 14.71 -8.93
C ASP A 142 -9.18 13.27 -9.37
N PHE A 143 -8.50 12.28 -8.76
CA PHE A 143 -8.55 10.83 -9.05
C PHE A 143 -8.24 10.42 -10.50
N ASN A 144 -7.92 11.35 -11.40
CA ASN A 144 -7.60 11.04 -12.80
C ASN A 144 -6.15 10.59 -12.99
N GLN A 145 -5.28 10.91 -12.03
CA GLN A 145 -3.87 10.59 -12.04
C GLN A 145 -3.46 9.96 -10.71
N THR A 146 -2.27 9.38 -10.71
CA THR A 146 -1.70 8.73 -9.53
C THR A 146 -0.23 9.08 -9.42
N VAL A 147 0.19 9.45 -8.22
CA VAL A 147 1.58 9.70 -7.89
C VAL A 147 2.18 8.45 -7.28
N TYR A 148 3.34 8.06 -7.78
CA TYR A 148 4.18 7.05 -7.16
C TYR A 148 5.32 7.72 -6.43
N GLU A 149 5.34 7.65 -5.10
CA GLU A 149 6.40 8.23 -4.27
C GLU A 149 7.43 7.16 -3.89
N ILE A 150 8.72 7.46 -4.03
CA ILE A 150 9.78 6.57 -3.54
C ILE A 150 9.78 6.54 -2.01
N VAL A 151 9.57 5.36 -1.45
CA VAL A 151 9.60 5.13 0.01
C VAL A 151 10.95 4.62 0.47
N SER A 152 11.59 3.76 -0.32
CA SER A 152 12.88 3.17 0.03
C SER A 152 13.64 2.81 -1.23
N ILE A 153 14.96 2.85 -1.13
CA ILE A 153 15.90 2.41 -2.15
C ILE A 153 16.83 1.41 -1.49
N ASP A 154 17.02 0.25 -2.12
CA ASP A 154 18.10 -0.65 -1.71
C ASP A 154 19.42 -0.14 -2.28
N TYR A 155 20.33 0.21 -1.38
CA TYR A 155 21.64 0.73 -1.71
C TYR A 155 22.68 -0.38 -1.94
N ARG A 156 22.30 -1.65 -1.74
CA ARG A 156 23.21 -2.79 -1.93
C ARG A 156 23.51 -2.94 -3.43
N ASN A 157 24.81 -2.92 -3.74
CA ASN A 157 25.37 -3.17 -5.07
C ASN A 157 25.39 -4.65 -5.41
#